data_AF-A0A3M4K5L6-F1
#
_entry.id   AF-A0A3M4K5L6-F1
#
_cell.length_a   1.000
_cell.length_b   1.000
_cell.length_c   1.000
_cell.angle_alpha   90.00
_cell.angle_beta   90.00
_cell.angle_gamma   90.00
#
_symmetry.space_group_name_H-M   'P 1'
#
loop_
_entity.id
_entity.type
_entity.pdbx_description
1 polymer ?
#
loop_
_entity_poly.entity_id
_entity_poly.type
_entity_poly.pdbx_seq_one_letter_code
_entity_poly.pdbx_strand_id
1 'polypeptide(L)' 'ETGTDPSKVIIHFRGNTMGSSFNGLVGLIILALDIWAIINVLKSGAETGKKILWVLLIVLLPVVGLIIWAILGPRGNVRI' A
#
# COMPACT_ATOMS: atom_id res chain seq x y z
N GLU A 1 19.51 -30.43 42.74
CA GLU A 1 19.66 -29.36 41.72
C GLU A 1 18.31 -28.74 41.32
N THR A 2 17.41 -28.52 42.27
CA THR A 2 16.12 -27.88 41.98
C THR A 2 16.04 -26.58 42.74
N GLY A 3 16.91 -25.64 42.33
CA GLY A 3 16.74 -24.24 42.67
C GLY A 3 15.54 -23.72 41.89
N THR A 4 14.45 -23.44 42.60
CA THR A 4 13.32 -22.66 42.09
C THR A 4 13.82 -21.26 41.77
N ASP A 5 14.34 -21.09 40.55
CA ASP A 5 14.79 -19.81 40.03
C ASP A 5 13.56 -18.94 39.72
N PRO A 6 13.28 -17.90 40.52
CA PRO A 6 12.11 -17.04 40.33
C PRO A 6 12.19 -16.23 39.03
N SER A 7 13.38 -16.08 38.44
CA SER A 7 13.54 -15.36 37.18
C SER A 7 12.89 -16.10 36.00
N LYS A 8 12.80 -17.45 36.05
CA LYS A 8 12.09 -18.25 35.03
C LYS A 8 10.57 -18.04 35.00
N VAL A 9 9.97 -17.69 36.14
CA VAL A 9 8.55 -17.33 36.23
C VAL A 9 8.34 -15.96 35.59
N ILE A 10 9.21 -14.99 35.85
CA ILE A 10 9.07 -13.62 35.35
C ILE A 10 9.31 -13.52 33.83
N ILE A 11 10.26 -14.28 33.27
CA ILE A 11 10.63 -14.18 31.83
C ILE A 11 9.62 -14.84 30.86
N HIS A 12 8.73 -15.73 31.32
CA HIS A 12 7.67 -16.30 30.48
C HIS A 12 6.41 -15.41 30.42
N PHE A 13 6.15 -14.57 31.43
CA PHE A 13 5.01 -13.63 31.45
C PHE A 13 5.25 -12.33 30.67
N ARG A 14 6.48 -12.05 30.23
CA ARG A 14 6.81 -10.84 29.46
C ARG A 14 6.70 -11.11 27.96
N GLY A 15 5.47 -11.30 27.50
CA GLY A 15 5.13 -11.30 26.07
C GLY A 15 5.32 -9.90 25.48
N ASN A 16 6.50 -9.61 24.94
CA ASN A 16 6.71 -8.43 24.12
C ASN A 16 6.15 -8.67 22.72
N THR A 17 4.85 -8.45 22.52
CA THR A 17 4.27 -8.27 21.18
C THR A 17 4.17 -6.78 20.87
N MET A 18 5.22 -6.24 20.25
CA MET A 18 5.21 -4.92 19.61
C MET A 18 5.25 -5.13 18.10
N GLY A 19 4.10 -5.47 17.50
CA GLY A 19 3.99 -5.83 16.08
C GLY A 19 3.00 -4.99 15.27
N SER A 20 2.62 -3.79 15.73
CA SER A 20 1.49 -3.05 15.16
C SER A 20 1.86 -1.85 14.26
N SER A 21 3.07 -1.30 14.35
CA SER A 21 3.42 -0.08 13.61
C SER A 21 3.51 -0.27 12.08
N PHE A 22 3.79 -1.48 11.61
CA PHE A 22 3.98 -1.75 10.18
C PHE A 22 2.67 -1.71 9.38
N ASN A 23 1.55 -2.11 9.97
CA ASN A 23 0.27 -2.18 9.26
C ASN A 23 -0.30 -0.80 8.90
N GLY A 24 -0.12 0.20 9.78
CA GLY A 24 -0.57 1.56 9.50
C GLY A 24 0.24 2.25 8.39
N LEU A 25 1.53 1.94 8.30
CA LEU A 25 2.42 2.52 7.30
C LEU A 25 2.10 2.01 5.89
N VAL A 26 1.75 0.73 5.75
CA VAL A 26 1.33 0.14 4.46
C VAL A 26 0.04 0.79 3.95
N GLY A 27 -0.94 1.04 4.82
CA GLY A 27 -2.18 1.74 4.44
C GLY A 27 -1.93 3.17 3.94
N LEU A 28 -1.02 3.90 4.59
CA LEU A 28 -0.61 5.25 4.15
C LEU A 28 0.07 5.24 2.78
N ILE A 29 0.91 4.24 2.51
CA ILE A 29 1.58 4.09 1.21
C ILE A 29 0.55 3.83 0.11
N ILE A 30 -0.44 2.95 0.34
CA ILE A 30 -1.49 2.66 -0.64
C ILE A 30 -2.31 3.93 -0.93
N LEU A 31 -2.68 4.70 0.10
CA LEU A 31 -3.41 5.96 -0.07
C LEU A 31 -2.62 6.98 -0.91
N ALA A 32 -1.31 7.10 -0.67
CA ALA A 32 -0.45 7.98 -1.45
C ALA A 32 -0.34 7.52 -2.91
N LEU A 33 -0.27 6.22 -3.15
CA LEU A 33 -0.24 5.64 -4.50
C LEU A 33 -1.55 5.85 -5.25
N ASP A 34 -2.71 5.72 -4.59
CA ASP A 34 -4.02 6.02 -5.18
C ASP A 34 -4.10 7.46 -5.68
N ILE A 35 -3.69 8.43 -4.87
CA ILE A 35 -3.67 9.85 -5.25
C ILE A 35 -2.72 10.07 -6.44
N TRP A 36 -1.53 9.48 -6.41
CA TRP A 36 -0.54 9.59 -7.48
C TRP A 36 -1.03 8.98 -8.79
N ALA A 37 -1.76 7.86 -8.74
CA ALA A 37 -2.38 7.22 -9.89
C ALA A 37 -3.43 8.13 -10.54
N ILE A 38 -4.32 8.70 -9.73
CA ILE A 38 -5.36 9.63 -10.21
C ILE A 38 -4.73 10.85 -10.89
N ILE A 39 -3.74 11.49 -10.25
CA ILE A 39 -3.05 12.66 -10.82
C ILE A 39 -2.38 12.32 -12.15
N ASN A 40 -1.74 11.15 -12.27
CA ASN A 40 -1.14 10.73 -13.53
C ASN A 40 -2.16 10.45 -14.62
N VAL A 41 -3.27 9.76 -14.30
CA VAL A 41 -4.35 9.51 -15.27
C VAL A 41 -4.91 10.83 -15.77
N LEU A 42 -5.17 11.79 -14.88
CA LEU A 42 -5.66 13.13 -15.21
C LEU A 42 -4.68 13.91 -16.08
N LYS A 43 -3.38 13.92 -15.71
CA LYS A 43 -2.30 14.56 -16.46
C LYS A 43 -1.99 13.90 -17.80
N SER A 44 -2.31 12.62 -17.98
CA SER A 44 -2.13 11.96 -19.26
C SER A 44 -3.12 12.55 -20.28
N GLY A 45 -2.60 13.02 -21.41
CA GLY A 45 -3.40 13.38 -22.60
C GLY A 45 -3.97 12.15 -23.31
N ALA A 46 -4.18 11.04 -22.59
CA ALA A 46 -4.75 9.83 -23.15
C ALA A 46 -6.21 10.09 -23.53
N GLU A 47 -6.58 9.60 -24.71
CA GLU A 47 -7.91 9.66 -25.30
C GLU A 47 -9.00 9.28 -24.27
N THR A 48 -10.13 10.00 -24.27
CA THR A 48 -11.18 9.91 -23.25
C THR A 48 -11.61 8.47 -22.95
N GLY A 49 -11.68 7.59 -23.96
CA GLY A 49 -12.02 6.18 -23.80
C GLY A 49 -11.00 5.37 -22.97
N LYS A 50 -9.70 5.63 -23.12
CA LYS A 50 -8.65 4.97 -22.32
C LYS A 50 -8.63 5.48 -20.87
N LYS A 51 -8.93 6.77 -20.66
CA LYS A 51 -9.10 7.35 -19.31
C LYS A 51 -10.20 6.64 -18.53
N ILE A 52 -11.37 6.46 -19.14
CA ILE A 52 -12.53 5.84 -18.49
C ILE A 52 -12.25 4.37 -18.17
N LEU A 53 -11.61 3.63 -19.06
CA LEU A 53 -11.26 2.22 -18.83
C LEU A 53 -10.29 2.06 -17.64
N TRP A 54 -9.30 2.94 -17.53
CA TRP A 54 -8.36 2.93 -16.41
C TRP A 54 -9.01 3.28 -15.07
N VAL A 55 -9.87 4.30 -15.05
CA VAL A 55 -10.60 4.70 -13.84
C VAL A 55 -11.54 3.56 -13.39
N LEU A 56 -12.27 2.94 -14.31
CA LEU A 56 -13.18 1.85 -13.99
C LEU A 56 -12.43 0.64 -13.41
N LEU A 57 -11.25 0.33 -13.95
CA LEU A 57 -10.40 -0.78 -13.49
C LEU A 57 -9.85 -0.52 -12.08
N ILE A 58 -9.39 0.70 -11.80
CA ILE A 58 -8.91 1.11 -10.46
C ILE A 58 -10.05 1.09 -9.44
N VAL A 59 -11.25 1.56 -9.81
CA VAL A 59 -12.42 1.58 -8.91
C VAL A 59 -12.94 0.17 -8.61
N LEU A 60 -12.99 -0.72 -9.60
CA LEU A 60 -13.52 -2.07 -9.41
C LEU A 60 -12.56 -2.96 -8.60
N LEU A 61 -11.25 -2.78 -8.79
CA LEU A 61 -10.20 -3.50 -8.07
C LEU A 61 -9.08 -2.52 -7.65
N PRO A 62 -9.13 -1.92 -6.45
CA PRO A 62 -8.18 -0.87 -6.05
C PRO A 62 -6.73 -1.36 -6.00
N VAL A 63 -6.49 -2.52 -5.37
CA VAL A 63 -5.12 -3.04 -5.19
C VAL A 63 -4.55 -3.56 -6.53
N VAL A 64 -5.33 -4.33 -7.28
CA VAL A 64 -4.88 -4.92 -8.56
C VAL A 64 -4.80 -3.85 -9.64
N GLY A 65 -5.73 -2.90 -9.65
CA GLY A 65 -5.75 -1.78 -10.56
C GLY A 65 -4.56 -0.84 -10.37
N LEU A 66 -4.16 -0.59 -9.12
CA LEU A 66 -2.92 0.13 -8.81
C LEU A 66 -1.68 -0.59 -9.36
N ILE A 67 -1.59 -1.91 -9.20
CA ILE A 67 -0.45 -2.70 -9.68
C ILE A 67 -0.37 -2.68 -11.21
N ILE A 68 -1.49 -2.91 -11.90
CA ILE A 68 -1.54 -2.87 -13.36
C ILE A 68 -1.21 -1.46 -13.86
N TRP A 69 -1.72 -0.42 -13.19
CA TRP A 69 -1.42 0.97 -13.48
C TRP A 69 0.06 1.33 -13.27
N ALA A 70 0.70 0.81 -12.24
CA ALA A 70 2.13 1.04 -12.03
C ALA A 70 3.00 0.52 -13.21
N ILE A 71 2.56 -0.56 -13.87
CA ILE A 71 3.33 -1.19 -14.97
C ILE A 71 2.95 -0.58 -16.33
N LEU A 72 1.66 -0.59 -16.68
CA LEU A 72 1.13 -0.20 -18.00
C LEU A 72 0.33 1.10 -18.00
N GLY A 73 0.24 1.77 -16.87
CA GLY A 73 -0.56 2.99 -16.71
C GLY A 73 -0.10 4.09 -17.66
N PRO A 74 -1.05 4.91 -18.17
CA PRO A 74 -0.74 6.01 -19.06
C PRO A 74 0.11 7.03 -18.29
N ARG A 75 1.42 7.02 -18.54
CA ARG A 75 2.37 7.97 -17.97
C ARG A 75 2.17 9.28 -18.72
N GLY A 76 1.73 10.32 -18.01
CA GLY A 76 1.63 11.64 -18.60
C GLY A 76 3.00 12.05 -19.14
N ASN A 77 3.09 12.30 -20.45
CA ASN A 77 4.28 12.84 -21.07
C ASN A 77 4.43 14.29 -20.59
N VAL A 78 5.11 14.48 -19.46
CA VAL A 78 5.58 15.79 -19.03
C VAL A 78 6.72 16.13 -19.99
N ARG A 79 6.36 16.76 -21.11
CA ARG A 79 7.32 17.39 -22.00
C ARG A 79 7.82 18.62 -21.27
N ILE A 80 8.97 18.48 -20.59
CA ILE A 80 9.81 19.60 -20.17
C ILE A 80 10.61 20.12 -21.37
#